data_AF-A0A7S1TFN2-F1
#
_entry.id   AF-A0A7S1TFN2-F1
#
_cell.length_a   1.000
_cell.length_b   1.000
_cell.length_c   1.000
_cell.angle_alpha   90.00
_cell.angle_beta   90.00
_cell.angle_gamma   90.00
#
_symmetry.space_group_name_H-M   'P 1'
#
loop_
_entity.id
_entity.type
_entity.pdbx_description
1 polymer ?
#
loop_
_entity_poly.entity_id
_entity_poly.type
_entity_poly.pdbx_seq_one_letter_code
_entity_poly.pdbx_strand_id
1 'polypeptide(L)'
;FLVARRHLSRRRVVQALLAILWMILLRTVTRVDPTFASVYLGITILVILWRNLGHEETGQGRKSAYSVFNEGVEALPGQLSGQELDDQLRHRTRHPTSRA
;
A
#
# COMPACT_ATOMS: atom_id res chain seq x y z
N PHE A 1 6.95 43.53 -12.30
CA PHE A 1 7.33 42.12 -12.53
C PHE A 1 8.08 41.59 -11.31
N LEU A 2 7.36 41.07 -10.32
CA LEU A 2 7.97 40.46 -9.13
C LEU A 2 8.24 38.99 -9.43
N VAL A 3 9.50 38.65 -9.68
CA VAL A 3 9.96 37.25 -9.72
C VAL A 3 9.87 36.71 -8.30
N ALA A 4 8.78 35.98 -8.03
CA ALA A 4 8.61 35.26 -6.77
C ALA A 4 9.77 34.27 -6.63
N ARG A 5 10.71 34.60 -5.75
CA ARG A 5 11.86 33.76 -5.40
C ARG A 5 11.34 32.51 -4.72
N ARG A 6 11.03 31.46 -5.51
CA ARG A 6 10.68 30.15 -4.97
C ARG A 6 11.88 29.65 -4.20
N HIS A 7 11.83 29.73 -2.88
CA HIS A 7 12.75 29.01 -2.02
C HIS A 7 12.50 27.52 -2.25
N LEU A 8 13.30 26.90 -3.13
CA LEU A 8 13.30 25.45 -3.27
C LEU A 8 13.75 24.87 -1.92
N SER A 9 12.83 24.21 -1.23
CA SER A 9 13.20 23.51 0.00
C SER A 9 14.24 22.44 -0.34
N ARG A 10 15.27 22.30 0.52
CA ARG A 10 16.32 21.28 0.36
C ARG A 10 15.76 19.89 0.04
N ARG A 11 14.61 19.54 0.64
CA ARG A 11 13.88 18.29 0.36
C ARG A 11 13.46 18.17 -1.11
N ARG A 12 12.88 19.22 -1.69
CA ARG A 12 12.47 19.24 -3.12
C ARG A 12 13.67 19.15 -4.06
N VAL A 13 14.77 19.81 -3.72
CA VAL A 13 16.02 19.71 -4.51
C VAL A 13 16.55 18.28 -4.48
N VAL A 14 16.63 17.66 -3.30
CA VAL A 14 17.09 16.26 -3.17
C VAL A 14 16.17 15.31 -3.93
N GLN A 15 14.84 15.49 -3.85
CA GLN A 15 13.88 14.69 -4.62
C GLN A 15 14.07 14.85 -6.13
N ALA A 16 14.31 16.06 -6.61
CA ALA A 16 14.58 16.31 -8.03
C ALA A 16 15.87 15.64 -8.49
N LEU A 17 16.95 15.73 -7.70
CA LEU A 17 18.22 15.07 -8.00
C LEU A 17 18.08 13.55 -8.03
N LEU A 18 17.36 12.96 -7.06
CA LEU A 18 17.08 11.53 -7.04
C LEU A 18 16.25 11.09 -8.26
N ALA A 19 15.27 11.89 -8.68
CA ALA A 19 14.48 11.61 -9.86
C ALA A 19 15.34 11.65 -11.15
N ILE A 20 16.23 12.64 -11.27
CA ILE A 20 17.18 12.73 -12.39
C ILE A 20 18.12 11.52 -12.41
N LEU A 21 18.68 11.16 -11.25
CA LEU A 21 19.54 9.99 -11.11
C LEU A 21 18.80 8.70 -11.51
N TRP A 22 17.55 8.54 -11.06
CA TRP A 22 16.70 7.41 -11.40
C TRP A 22 16.45 7.33 -12.93
N MET A 23 16.20 8.45 -13.60
CA MET A 23 16.05 8.50 -15.07
C MET A 23 17.33 8.08 -15.80
N ILE A 24 18.51 8.49 -15.31
CA ILE A 24 19.81 8.10 -15.88
C ILE A 24 20.03 6.58 -15.71
N LEU A 25 19.74 6.05 -14.51
CA LEU A 25 19.82 4.62 -14.22
C LEU A 25 18.88 3.82 -15.12
N LEU A 26 17.61 4.22 -15.24
CA LEU A 26 16.65 3.57 -16.13
C LEU A 26 17.17 3.52 -17.57
N ARG A 27 17.65 4.65 -18.11
CA ARG A 27 18.23 4.70 -19.46
C ARG A 27 19.46 3.81 -19.60
N THR A 28 20.31 3.75 -18.59
CA THR A 28 21.51 2.89 -18.58
C THR A 28 21.13 1.42 -18.61
N VAL A 29 20.22 0.99 -17.72
CA VAL A 29 19.76 -0.40 -17.63
C VAL A 29 19.14 -0.86 -18.96
N THR A 30 18.29 -0.04 -19.57
CA THR A 30 17.67 -0.37 -20.88
C THR A 30 18.67 -0.52 -22.03
N ARG A 31 19.87 0.07 -21.91
CA ARG A 31 20.94 -0.04 -22.91
C ARG A 31 21.84 -1.24 -22.69
N VAL A 32 22.04 -1.66 -21.45
CA VAL A 32 22.88 -2.82 -21.12
C VAL A 32 22.14 -4.10 -21.50
N ASP A 33 20.91 -4.25 -21.03
CA ASP A 33 20.07 -5.39 -21.34
C ASP A 33 18.59 -5.03 -21.13
N PRO A 34 17.75 -5.08 -22.18
CA PRO A 34 16.33 -4.77 -22.10
C PRO A 34 15.56 -5.63 -21.09
N THR A 35 15.99 -6.87 -20.84
CA THR A 35 15.31 -7.78 -19.93
C THR A 35 15.42 -7.32 -18.47
N PHE A 36 16.56 -6.73 -18.08
CA PHE A 36 16.78 -6.18 -16.74
C PHE A 36 15.97 -4.91 -16.45
N ALA A 37 15.47 -4.21 -17.48
CA ALA A 37 14.64 -3.03 -17.28
C ALA A 37 13.35 -3.36 -16.49
N SER A 38 12.76 -4.53 -16.76
CA SER A 38 11.56 -5.00 -16.07
C SER A 38 11.79 -5.22 -14.57
N VAL A 39 12.92 -5.85 -14.21
CA VAL A 39 13.33 -6.09 -12.82
C VAL A 39 13.61 -4.78 -12.10
N TYR A 40 14.32 -3.86 -12.76
CA TYR A 40 14.60 -2.52 -12.22
C TYR A 40 13.31 -1.73 -11.93
N LEU A 41 12.34 -1.77 -12.85
CA LEU A 41 11.03 -1.15 -12.65
C LEU A 41 10.24 -1.83 -11.52
N GLY A 42 10.24 -3.17 -11.47
CA GLY A 42 9.58 -3.93 -10.40
C GLY A 42 10.10 -3.54 -9.01
N ILE A 43 11.42 -3.50 -8.84
CA ILE A 43 12.05 -3.07 -7.58
C ILE A 43 11.70 -1.62 -7.27
N THR A 44 11.73 -0.73 -8.27
CA THR A 44 11.37 0.68 -8.08
C THR A 44 9.93 0.82 -7.55
N ILE A 45 8.98 0.10 -8.15
CA ILE A 45 7.57 0.13 -7.74
C ILE A 45 7.44 -0.37 -6.30
N LEU A 46 8.10 -1.48 -5.95
CA LEU A 46 8.08 -2.01 -4.58
C LEU A 46 8.65 -1.00 -3.57
N VAL A 47 9.76 -0.34 -3.88
CA VAL A 47 10.35 0.69 -3.01
C VAL A 47 9.41 1.89 -2.85
N ILE A 48 8.77 2.34 -3.93
CA ILE A 48 7.78 3.43 -3.87
C ILE A 48 6.60 3.01 -3.00
N LEU A 49 6.03 1.83 -3.24
CA LEU A 49 4.90 1.31 -2.46
C LEU A 49 5.28 1.23 -0.98
N TRP A 50 6.39 0.59 -0.65
CA TRP A 50 6.86 0.46 0.74
C TRP A 50 7.06 1.82 1.41
N ARG A 51 7.66 2.78 0.71
CA ARG A 51 7.85 4.14 1.24
C ARG A 51 6.53 4.88 1.48
N ASN A 52 5.52 4.66 0.63
CA ASN A 52 4.21 5.29 0.77
C ASN A 52 3.30 4.55 1.77
N LEU A 53 3.52 3.26 2.02
CA LEU A 53 2.72 2.44 2.94
C LEU A 53 2.88 2.86 4.40
N GLY A 54 4.05 3.40 4.79
CA GLY A 54 4.39 3.70 6.18
C GLY A 54 4.15 5.14 6.65
N HIS A 55 3.52 6.01 5.84
CA HIS A 55 3.23 7.40 6.22
C HIS A 55 1.73 7.67 6.47
N GLU A 56 0.92 6.61 6.50
CA GLU A 56 -0.40 6.73 7.09
C GLU A 56 -0.20 6.75 8.60
N GLU A 57 -0.28 7.94 9.20
CA GLU A 57 -0.47 8.10 10.64
C GLU A 57 -1.56 7.13 11.07
N THR A 58 -1.17 6.07 11.79
CA THR A 58 -2.03 5.07 12.43
C THR A 58 -2.78 5.71 13.61
N GLY A 59 -3.28 6.92 13.42
CA GLY A 59 -3.99 7.73 14.38
C GLY A 59 -5.30 8.16 13.75
N GLN A 60 -6.38 7.56 14.24
CA GLN A 60 -7.75 8.08 14.14
C GLN A 60 -8.28 8.35 12.71
N GLY A 61 -8.94 7.34 12.13
CA GLY A 61 -10.05 7.59 11.20
C GLY A 61 -9.67 8.06 9.79
N ARG A 62 -8.67 7.46 9.15
CA ARG A 62 -8.44 7.72 7.73
C ARG A 62 -9.57 7.11 6.91
N LYS A 63 -10.27 7.98 6.18
CA LYS A 63 -11.37 7.62 5.30
C LYS A 63 -10.87 6.65 4.22
N SER A 64 -11.04 5.35 4.43
CA SER A 64 -11.02 4.41 3.31
C SER A 64 -12.14 4.80 2.35
N ALA A 65 -12.03 4.48 1.05
CA ALA A 65 -13.15 4.70 0.13
C ALA A 65 -14.45 4.05 0.65
N TYR A 66 -14.34 3.02 1.50
CA TYR A 66 -15.44 2.35 2.17
C TYR A 66 -16.07 3.17 3.31
N SER A 67 -15.29 3.99 4.02
CA SER A 67 -15.81 4.90 5.05
C SER A 67 -16.78 5.96 4.52
N VAL A 68 -16.74 6.26 3.21
CA VAL A 68 -17.74 7.11 2.55
C VAL A 68 -19.14 6.48 2.60
N PHE A 69 -19.20 5.16 2.68
CA PHE A 69 -20.44 4.38 2.69
C PHE A 69 -20.73 3.72 4.04
N ASN A 70 -19.77 3.71 4.97
CA ASN A 70 -19.89 3.15 6.31
C ASN A 70 -19.16 4.05 7.31
N GLU A 71 -19.73 5.24 7.55
CA GLU A 71 -19.25 6.19 8.55
C GLU A 71 -19.48 5.62 9.95
N GLY A 72 -18.48 4.92 10.48
CA GLY A 72 -18.58 4.26 11.80
C GLY A 72 -17.94 2.88 11.85
N VAL A 73 -17.57 2.32 10.69
CA VAL A 73 -17.01 0.96 10.61
C VAL A 73 -17.98 -0.04 11.26
N GLU A 74 -19.28 0.13 11.01
CA GLU A 74 -20.28 -0.80 11.50
C GLU A 74 -20.12 -2.15 10.79
N ALA A 75 -20.32 -3.24 11.53
CA ALA A 75 -20.30 -4.57 10.95
C ALA A 75 -21.43 -4.73 9.94
N LEU A 76 -21.12 -5.23 8.75
CA LEU A 76 -22.13 -5.44 7.72
C LEU A 76 -23.07 -6.57 8.13
N PRO A 77 -24.37 -6.50 7.78
CA PRO A 77 -25.28 -7.62 7.94
C PRO A 77 -24.72 -8.85 7.20
N GLY A 78 -24.49 -9.95 7.94
CA GLY A 78 -23.90 -11.19 7.40
C GLY A 78 -22.36 -11.24 7.43
N GLN A 79 -21.68 -10.22 7.98
CA GLN A 79 -20.24 -10.28 8.23
C GLN A 79 -19.95 -11.26 9.37
N LEU A 80 -19.22 -12.34 9.08
CA LEU A 80 -18.75 -13.25 10.12
C LEU A 80 -17.81 -12.50 11.07
N SER A 81 -18.21 -12.39 12.33
CA SER A 81 -17.30 -11.93 13.37
C SER A 81 -16.22 -12.99 13.63
N GLY A 82 -15.04 -12.57 14.11
CA GLY A 82 -13.95 -13.51 14.42
C GLY A 82 -14.35 -14.54 15.48
N GLN A 83 -15.23 -14.17 16.43
CA GLN A 83 -15.78 -15.09 17.43
C GLN A 83 -16.73 -16.11 16.80
N GLU A 84 -17.60 -15.67 15.89
CA GLU A 84 -18.55 -16.54 15.21
C GLU A 84 -17.86 -17.51 14.24
N LEU A 85 -16.73 -17.08 13.65
CA LEU A 85 -15.84 -17.95 12.89
C LEU A 85 -15.15 -18.99 13.80
N ASP A 86 -14.61 -18.58 14.95
CA ASP A 86 -13.96 -19.47 15.90
C ASP A 86 -14.94 -20.52 16.45
N ASP A 87 -16.15 -20.09 16.81
CA ASP A 87 -17.23 -20.98 17.24
C ASP A 87 -17.63 -21.95 16.13
N GLN A 88 -17.79 -21.51 14.88
CA GLN A 88 -18.09 -22.42 13.77
C GLN A 88 -16.96 -23.44 13.52
N LEU A 89 -15.69 -23.06 13.63
CA LEU A 89 -14.56 -23.98 13.52
C LEU A 89 -14.56 -25.01 14.66
N ARG A 90 -14.84 -24.56 15.88
CA ARG A 90 -14.85 -25.38 17.10
C ARG A 90 -16.05 -26.34 17.16
N HIS A 91 -17.16 -25.98 16.52
CA HIS A 91 -18.36 -26.81 16.44
C HIS A 91 -18.41 -27.71 15.18
N ARG A 92 -17.78 -27.32 14.06
CA ARG A 92 -17.62 -28.23 12.89
C ARG A 92 -16.75 -29.44 13.19
N THR A 93 -15.78 -29.31 14.09
CA THR A 93 -14.94 -30.43 14.55
C THR A 93 -15.66 -31.39 15.50
N ARG A 94 -16.87 -31.05 15.97
CA ARG A 94 -17.75 -31.93 16.74
C ARG A 94 -18.93 -32.41 15.89
N HIS A 95 -18.65 -33.17 14.83
CA HIS A 95 -19.66 -34.04 14.26
C HIS A 95 -19.66 -35.35 15.08
N PRO A 96 -20.67 -35.63 15.92
CA PRO A 96 -20.83 -36.97 16.46
C PRO A 96 -21.25 -37.89 15.32
N THR A 97 -20.34 -38.75 14.87
CA THR A 97 -20.70 -39.98 14.17
C THR A 97 -21.48 -40.86 15.13
N SER A 98 -22.79 -40.65 15.22
CA SER A 98 -23.72 -41.56 15.89
C SER A 98 -25.11 -41.37 15.31
N ARG A 99 -25.45 -42.26 14.36
CA ARG A 99 -26.74 -42.95 14.25
C ARG A 99 -26.68 -43.88 13.02
N ALA A 100 -26.39 -45.14 13.30
CA ALA A 100 -26.87 -46.32 12.58
C ALA A 100 -27.15 -47.38 13.65
#